data_AF-A0A5R8ZG06-F1
#
_entry.id   AF-A0A5R8ZG06-F1
#
_cell.length_a   1.000
_cell.length_b   1.000
_cell.length_c   1.000
_cell.angle_alpha   90.00
_cell.angle_beta   90.00
_cell.angle_gamma   90.00
#
_symmetry.space_group_name_H-M   'P 1'
#
loop_
_entity.id
_entity.type
_entity.pdbx_description
1 polymer ?
#
loop_
_entity_poly.entity_id
_entity_poly.type
_entity_poly.pdbx_seq_one_letter_code
_entity_poly.pdbx_strand_id
1 'polypeptide(L)' 'MSERAAPFYCPYCGDEDLEPYVTEEESHGWYCRACARAFRVKFLGVGVRS' A
#
# COMPACT_ATOMS: atom_id res chain seq x y z
N MET A 1 4.49 -18.13 -3.36
CA MET A 1 3.44 -17.14 -3.06
C MET A 1 3.93 -15.79 -3.57
N SER A 2 3.10 -15.03 -4.29
CA SER A 2 3.51 -13.71 -4.79
C SER A 2 3.73 -12.77 -3.60
N GLU A 3 4.92 -12.18 -3.49
CA GLU A 3 5.28 -11.20 -2.45
C GLU A 3 4.56 -9.85 -2.61
N ARG A 4 3.65 -9.74 -3.58
CA ARG A 4 2.98 -8.50 -3.97
C ARG A 4 1.49 -8.61 -3.72
N ALA A 5 1.09 -8.53 -2.46
CA ALA A 5 -0.32 -8.29 -2.13
C ALA A 5 -0.62 -6.81 -2.36
N ALA A 6 -1.58 -6.51 -3.24
CA ALA A 6 -2.12 -5.16 -3.38
C ALA A 6 -3.10 -4.90 -2.21
N PRO A 7 -3.03 -3.72 -1.55
CA PRO A 7 -4.09 -3.30 -0.66
C PRO A 7 -5.37 -3.03 -1.47
N PHE A 8 -6.52 -3.43 -0.94
CA PHE A 8 -7.81 -3.13 -1.56
C PHE A 8 -8.38 -1.77 -1.14
N TYR A 9 -7.97 -1.25 0.03
CA TYR A 9 -8.50 -0.02 0.61
C TYR A 9 -7.39 0.93 1.06
N CYS A 10 -7.58 2.22 0.82
CA CYS A 10 -6.72 3.27 1.36
C CYS A 10 -6.81 3.29 2.88
N PRO A 11 -5.69 3.16 3.63
CA PRO A 11 -5.72 3.15 5.09
C PRO A 11 -6.14 4.50 5.71
N TYR A 12 -6.20 5.57 4.90
CA TYR A 12 -6.54 6.90 5.38
C TYR A 12 -7.98 7.35 5.07
N CYS A 13 -8.61 6.86 4.01
CA CYS A 13 -9.96 7.29 3.62
C CYS A 13 -10.94 6.14 3.32
N GLY A 14 -10.47 4.89 3.24
CA GLY A 14 -11.31 3.74 2.95
C GLY A 14 -11.72 3.60 1.47
N ASP A 15 -11.23 4.47 0.59
CA ASP A 15 -11.48 4.38 -0.85
C ASP A 15 -10.66 3.26 -1.52
N GLU A 16 -11.13 2.74 -2.64
CA GLU A 16 -10.51 1.66 -3.42
C GLU A 16 -9.72 2.20 -4.64
N ASP A 17 -9.79 3.50 -4.94
CA ASP A 17 -9.09 4.14 -6.08
C ASP A 17 -7.58 4.31 -5.80
N LEU A 18 -6.86 3.17 -5.86
CA LEU A 18 -5.43 3.02 -5.59
C LEU A 18 -4.64 2.70 -6.87
N GLU A 19 -3.57 3.45 -7.12
CA GLU A 19 -2.62 3.19 -8.21
C GLU A 19 -1.20 2.92 -7.70
N PRO A 20 -0.37 2.14 -8.42
CA PRO A 20 1.03 1.94 -8.06
C PRO A 20 1.78 3.26 -7.99
N TYR A 21 2.46 3.52 -6.87
CA TYR A 21 3.36 4.64 -6.71
C TYR A 21 4.79 4.12 -6.72
N VAL A 22 5.45 4.28 -7.87
CA VAL A 22 6.78 3.74 -8.13
C VAL A 22 7.70 4.90 -8.53
N THR A 23 8.80 5.09 -7.81
CA THR A 23 9.86 6.06 -8.14
C THR A 23 11.18 5.31 -8.33
N GLU A 24 12.24 6.01 -8.73
CA GLU A 24 13.59 5.41 -8.78
C GLU A 24 14.06 4.91 -7.41
N GLU A 25 13.55 5.50 -6.33
CA GLU A 25 13.92 5.19 -4.94
C GLU A 25 12.94 4.23 -4.25
N GLU A 26 11.66 4.19 -4.65
CA GLU A 26 10.62 3.36 -4.04
C GLU A 26 9.88 2.51 -5.08
N SER A 27 10.11 1.19 -5.04
CA SER A 27 9.55 0.23 -5.99
C SER A 27 8.23 -0.44 -5.56
N HIS A 28 7.70 -0.11 -4.37
CA HIS A 28 6.58 -0.82 -3.73
C HIS A 28 5.60 0.12 -2.99
N GLY A 29 5.29 1.28 -3.54
CA GLY A 29 4.33 2.24 -3.00
C GLY A 29 2.95 2.19 -3.66
N TRP A 30 2.01 2.90 -3.06
CA TRP A 30 0.63 3.11 -3.53
C TRP A 30 0.23 4.56 -3.38
N TYR A 31 -0.54 5.08 -4.34
CA TYR A 31 -1.14 6.40 -4.30
C TYR A 31 -2.67 6.28 -4.35
N CYS A 32 -3.36 6.98 -3.45
CA CYS A 32 -4.82 7.06 -3.45
C CYS A 32 -5.27 8.33 -4.17
N ARG A 33 -6.04 8.17 -5.26
CA ARG A 33 -6.59 9.28 -6.06
C ARG A 33 -7.66 10.07 -5.30
N ALA A 34 -8.42 9.42 -4.41
CA ALA A 34 -9.51 10.05 -3.68
C ALA A 34 -9.04 11.02 -2.58
N CYS A 35 -7.92 10.72 -1.91
CA CYS A 35 -7.40 11.56 -0.83
C CYS A 35 -5.98 12.09 -1.06
N ALA A 36 -5.40 11.87 -2.24
CA ALA A 36 -4.09 12.34 -2.68
C ALA A 36 -2.90 11.95 -1.78
N ARG A 37 -2.96 10.78 -1.12
CA ARG A 37 -1.87 10.31 -0.22
C ARG A 37 -1.13 9.13 -0.85
N ALA A 38 0.20 9.17 -0.75
CA ALA A 38 1.07 8.04 -1.04
C ALA A 38 1.41 7.27 0.25
N PHE A 39 1.52 5.94 0.17
CA PHE A 39 1.89 5.08 1.30
C PHE A 39 2.55 3.78 0.83
N ARG A 40 3.18 3.06 1.75
CA ARG A 40 3.76 1.73 1.51
C ARG A 40 3.25 0.72 2.55
N VAL A 41 3.19 -0.53 2.14
CA VAL A 41 2.85 -1.65 3.02
C VAL A 41 4.06 -2.55 3.21
N LYS A 42 4.24 -3.08 4.42
CA LYS A 42 5.32 -4.00 4.74
C LYS A 42 4.74 -5.22 5.46
N PHE A 43 5.03 -6.41 4.94
CA PHE A 43 4.74 -7.64 5.67
C PHE A 43 5.67 -7.75 6.88
N LEU A 44 5.09 -7.90 8.07
CA LEU A 44 5.86 -8.01 9.32
C LEU A 44 6.00 -9.47 9.80
N GLY A 45 5.09 -10.35 9.42
CA GLY A 45 5.04 -11.75 9.88
C GLY A 45 3.62 -12.22 10.15
N VAL A 46 3.43 -13.54 10.28
CA VAL A 46 2.15 -14.14 10.70
C VAL A 46 2.12 -14.21 12.23
N GLY A 47 1.05 -13.73 12.87
CA GLY A 47 0.87 -13.85 14.32
C GLY A 47 1.70 -12.89 15.17
N VAL A 48 2.26 -11.83 14.56
CA VAL A 48 3.05 -10.82 15.29
C VAL A 48 2.16 -10.12 16.34
N ARG A 49 2.60 -10.14 17.59
CA ARG A 49 2.07 -9.31 18.69
C ARG A 49 3.15 -8.34 19.13
N SER A 50 2.73 -7.13 19.47
CA SER A 50 3.55 -6.05 20.04
C SER A 50 3.95 -6.35 21.48
#